data_AF-A0A7L0NUH8-F1
#
_entry.id   AF-A0A7L0NUH8-F1
#
_cell.length_a   1.000
_cell.length_b   1.000
_cell.length_c   1.000
_cell.angle_alpha   90.00
_cell.angle_beta   90.00
_cell.angle_gamma   90.00
#
_symmetry.space_group_name_H-M   'P 1'
#
loop_
_entity.id
_entity.type
_entity.pdbx_description
1 polymer ?
#
loop_
_entity_poly.entity_id
_entity_poly.type
_entity_poly.pdbx_seq_one_letter_code
_entity_poly.pdbx_strand_id
1 'polypeptide(L)'
;GPYQPHKPGYGLDQPGYSPYDDHIPDPKARMLAIENAKAYLVKTSTTSGQNLYDHLANVLTRILDEQPTNTVDIIENISKDVKCAQFQKKMDTLRDEYEIVPTFEAAEKCKALFIKENGEENEEIIEEEIGHSILPNVMQTAFYFEQAGIGLSKDESYYIFLALKNLINVQPIQTCRFWGKILGLEMNYIIAEVQLREGEEEEEAGEEVAEEEGKGIDEIEEEDKEKEKEDEPPKSTYKPPPEIPKEENGTGANKYIYFVCNEPGKPWVKLPPVTPAQIVCARKIKKFFTGRLEAPVVSFPPFPGNEANYLRAQIARISAGTHISPTGYYQFPEEEEEEDEGDTYEENPDFEPPSVAEMVDSLSTWAHHVKSILKQGRCVWINPQKLEEKGKEEEEEEEEKSEEMDEQQEETGPPLLTLLSEDEGIKGIPAWTAQASTNLIPQHSVAILQSNRWPGAYAFASGRTFENIYFGWGHKYSPENYTPTLPPPVQEEYPSGPAVTETRDPTVEEELAFKAAQEALATGEEEEEEEEEDDVEDD
;
A
#
# COMPACT_ATOMS: atom_id res chain seq x y z
N GLY A 1 -15.60 -23.43 19.80
CA GLY A 1 -15.99 -24.75 20.36
C GLY A 1 -14.81 -25.68 20.24
N PRO A 2 -14.39 -26.41 21.27
CA PRO A 2 -13.06 -26.99 21.20
C PRO A 2 -13.07 -28.50 21.42
N TYR A 3 -12.85 -29.23 20.33
CA TYR A 3 -12.00 -30.42 20.38
C TYR A 3 -10.56 -29.92 20.34
N GLN A 4 -9.98 -29.64 21.51
CA GLN A 4 -8.51 -29.64 21.63
C GLN A 4 -8.08 -31.09 21.90
N PRO A 5 -7.08 -31.62 21.19
CA PRO A 5 -6.55 -32.94 21.49
C PRO A 5 -5.81 -32.90 22.83
N HIS A 6 -6.40 -33.53 23.85
CA HIS A 6 -5.71 -33.78 25.11
C HIS A 6 -4.55 -34.77 24.87
N LYS A 7 -3.32 -34.40 25.26
CA LYS A 7 -2.23 -35.38 25.38
C LYS A 7 -2.65 -36.42 26.42
N PRO A 8 -2.65 -37.73 26.11
CA PRO A 8 -2.98 -38.75 27.08
C PRO A 8 -2.02 -38.64 28.27
N GLY A 9 -2.58 -38.53 29.47
CA GLY A 9 -1.79 -38.59 30.70
C GLY A 9 -1.01 -39.91 30.74
N TYR A 10 0.22 -39.84 31.24
CA TYR A 10 1.08 -41.01 31.45
C TYR A 10 0.32 -42.13 32.19
N GLY A 11 0.06 -43.25 31.51
CA GLY A 11 -0.41 -44.46 32.18
C GLY A 11 -1.27 -45.44 31.38
N LEU A 12 -1.84 -45.05 30.23
CA LEU A 12 -2.78 -45.94 29.50
C LEU A 12 -2.12 -46.87 28.47
N ASP A 13 -0.90 -46.58 28.01
CA ASP A 13 -0.24 -47.32 26.91
C ASP A 13 1.02 -48.10 27.34
N GLN A 14 1.13 -48.52 28.59
CA GLN A 14 2.18 -49.48 28.98
C GLN A 14 1.65 -50.93 28.86
N PRO A 15 2.24 -51.76 27.99
CA PRO A 15 1.87 -53.17 27.89
C PRO A 15 2.31 -53.88 29.19
N GLY A 16 1.33 -54.14 30.07
CA GLY A 16 1.58 -54.76 31.38
C GLY A 16 0.64 -54.30 32.49
N TYR A 17 -0.17 -53.25 32.30
CA TYR A 17 -1.11 -52.82 33.34
C TYR A 17 -2.40 -53.65 33.32
N SER A 18 -2.35 -54.83 33.92
CA SER A 18 -3.56 -55.58 34.31
C SER A 18 -4.13 -54.94 35.59
N PRO A 19 -5.44 -54.67 35.69
CA PRO A 19 -6.06 -54.15 36.92
C PRO A 19 -5.97 -55.10 38.13
N TYR A 20 -5.36 -56.27 37.97
CA TYR A 20 -5.28 -57.34 38.97
C TYR A 20 -3.84 -57.69 39.40
N ASP A 21 -2.83 -56.89 39.06
CA ASP A 21 -1.47 -57.14 39.57
C ASP A 21 -1.27 -56.57 40.98
N ASP A 22 -1.49 -57.44 41.96
CA ASP A 22 -1.15 -57.28 43.37
C ASP A 22 0.38 -57.25 43.58
N HIS A 23 1.02 -56.11 43.28
CA HIS A 23 2.25 -55.73 43.96
C HIS A 23 1.90 -54.71 45.03
N ILE A 24 1.69 -55.19 46.26
CA ILE A 24 1.40 -54.37 47.45
C ILE A 24 2.51 -53.31 47.60
N PRO A 25 2.27 -52.03 47.29
CA PRO A 25 3.20 -50.96 47.63
C PRO A 25 3.16 -50.79 49.14
N ASP A 26 4.27 -50.39 49.76
CA ASP A 26 4.35 -50.01 51.18
C ASP A 26 3.05 -49.27 51.61
N PRO A 27 2.33 -49.71 52.66
CA PRO A 27 1.07 -49.10 53.09
C PRO A 27 1.13 -47.57 53.18
N LYS A 28 2.29 -47.03 53.57
CA LYS A 28 2.54 -45.58 53.62
C LYS A 28 2.58 -44.94 52.23
N ALA A 29 3.25 -45.56 51.27
CA ALA A 29 3.31 -45.07 49.89
C ALA A 29 1.94 -45.10 49.22
N ARG A 30 1.12 -46.14 49.49
CA ARG A 30 -0.26 -46.23 49.01
C ARG A 30 -1.16 -45.14 49.61
N MET A 31 -1.04 -44.87 50.91
CA MET A 31 -1.79 -43.79 51.55
C MET A 31 -1.42 -42.42 50.97
N LEU A 32 -0.12 -42.14 50.79
CA LEU A 32 0.34 -40.90 50.20
C LEU A 32 -0.14 -40.72 48.75
N ALA A 33 -0.16 -41.80 47.95
CA ALA A 33 -0.70 -41.77 46.59
C ALA A 33 -2.21 -41.46 46.56
N ILE A 34 -2.98 -42.01 47.50
CA ILE A 34 -4.42 -41.74 47.64
C ILE A 34 -4.65 -40.27 48.06
N GLU A 35 -3.85 -39.76 48.99
CA GLU A 35 -3.92 -38.35 49.42
C GLU A 35 -3.59 -37.39 48.27
N ASN A 36 -2.55 -37.68 47.49
CA ASN A 36 -2.19 -36.89 46.31
C ASN A 36 -3.28 -36.92 45.22
N ALA A 37 -3.87 -38.09 44.96
CA ALA A 37 -4.96 -38.21 44.00
C ALA A 37 -6.21 -37.44 44.46
N LYS A 38 -6.56 -37.52 45.75
CA LYS A 38 -7.66 -36.74 46.32
C LYS A 38 -7.40 -35.23 46.23
N ALA A 39 -6.19 -34.78 46.56
CA ALA A 39 -5.81 -33.37 46.45
C ALA A 39 -5.94 -32.86 45.00
N TYR A 40 -5.57 -33.69 44.02
CA TYR A 40 -5.76 -33.37 42.61
C TYR A 40 -7.24 -33.25 42.21
N LEU A 41 -8.09 -34.20 42.63
CA LEU A 41 -9.51 -34.20 42.29
C LEU A 41 -10.30 -33.03 42.94
N VAL A 42 -9.82 -32.51 44.06
CA VAL A 42 -10.42 -31.38 44.78
C VAL A 42 -10.00 -30.01 44.20
N LYS A 43 -9.02 -29.98 43.28
CA LYS A 43 -8.63 -28.75 42.59
C LYS A 43 -9.79 -28.18 41.77
N THR A 44 -10.07 -26.90 41.94
CA THR A 44 -11.16 -26.21 41.24
C THR A 44 -10.77 -25.85 39.80
N SER A 45 -11.72 -26.00 38.89
CA SER A 45 -11.59 -25.54 37.51
C SER A 45 -11.74 -24.03 37.44
N THR A 46 -10.87 -23.35 36.70
CA THR A 46 -10.95 -21.89 36.45
C THR A 46 -12.15 -21.51 35.60
N THR A 47 -12.64 -22.43 34.74
CA THR A 47 -13.75 -22.17 33.82
C THR A 47 -15.13 -22.40 34.45
N SER A 48 -15.28 -23.44 35.27
CA SER A 48 -16.57 -23.82 35.87
C SER A 48 -16.68 -23.56 37.38
N GLY A 49 -15.57 -23.26 38.06
CA GLY A 49 -15.54 -23.09 39.51
C GLY A 49 -15.79 -24.37 40.34
N GLN A 50 -16.09 -25.49 39.68
CA GLN A 50 -16.37 -26.79 40.31
C GLN A 50 -15.10 -27.64 40.39
N ASN A 51 -15.03 -28.53 41.38
CA ASN A 51 -13.99 -29.55 41.49
C ASN A 51 -14.52 -30.91 40.99
N LEU A 52 -13.61 -31.80 40.60
CA LEU A 52 -13.99 -33.11 40.04
C LEU A 52 -14.49 -34.08 41.12
N TYR A 53 -13.93 -33.97 42.32
CA TYR A 53 -14.29 -34.80 43.47
C TYR A 53 -15.77 -34.66 43.85
N ASP A 54 -16.25 -33.43 44.05
CA ASP A 54 -17.64 -33.14 44.41
C ASP A 54 -18.57 -33.45 43.25
N HIS A 55 -18.17 -33.21 42.00
CA HIS A 55 -18.97 -33.57 40.83
C HIS A 55 -19.24 -35.08 40.77
N LEU A 56 -18.19 -35.91 40.89
CA LEU A 56 -18.32 -37.36 40.90
C LEU A 56 -19.11 -37.86 42.11
N ALA A 57 -18.89 -37.27 43.30
CA ALA A 57 -19.67 -37.58 44.48
C ALA A 57 -21.17 -37.31 44.27
N ASN A 58 -21.53 -36.17 43.67
CA ASN A 58 -22.93 -35.82 43.37
C ASN A 58 -23.56 -36.73 42.31
N VAL A 59 -22.81 -37.12 41.28
CA VAL A 59 -23.27 -38.11 40.28
C VAL A 59 -23.53 -39.46 40.93
N LEU A 60 -22.62 -39.94 41.79
CA LEU A 60 -22.78 -41.19 42.52
C LEU A 60 -23.96 -41.15 43.49
N THR A 61 -24.12 -40.05 44.24
CA THR A 61 -25.27 -39.85 45.14
C THR A 61 -26.58 -39.94 44.36
N ARG A 62 -26.69 -39.26 43.21
CA ARG A 62 -27.90 -39.28 42.38
C ARG A 62 -28.20 -40.67 41.80
N ILE A 63 -27.16 -41.41 41.39
CA ILE A 63 -27.30 -42.80 40.92
C ILE A 63 -27.83 -43.70 42.04
N LEU A 64 -27.31 -43.56 43.26
CA LEU A 64 -27.72 -44.36 44.42
C LEU A 64 -29.15 -44.04 44.88
N ASP A 65 -29.58 -42.79 44.73
CA ASP A 65 -30.94 -42.34 45.10
C ASP A 65 -31.99 -42.77 44.06
N GLU A 66 -31.71 -42.64 42.76
CA GLU A 66 -32.68 -42.89 41.68
C GLU A 66 -32.70 -44.35 41.20
N GLN A 67 -31.66 -45.15 41.48
CA GLN A 67 -31.49 -46.56 41.09
C GLN A 67 -31.98 -46.92 39.66
N PRO A 68 -31.43 -46.29 38.61
CA PRO A 68 -31.84 -46.55 37.23
C PRO A 68 -31.37 -47.93 36.74
N THR A 69 -32.20 -48.61 35.93
CA THR A 69 -31.95 -49.99 35.46
C THR A 69 -30.68 -50.17 34.62
N ASN A 70 -30.38 -49.20 33.74
CA ASN A 70 -29.19 -49.21 32.87
C ASN A 70 -28.24 -48.07 33.24
N THR A 71 -27.69 -48.10 34.46
CA THR A 71 -26.89 -46.99 35.01
C THR A 71 -25.65 -46.65 34.18
N VAL A 72 -24.97 -47.68 33.64
CA VAL A 72 -23.72 -47.50 32.88
C VAL A 72 -23.96 -46.73 31.58
N ASP A 73 -25.08 -46.98 30.90
CA ASP A 73 -25.41 -46.33 29.62
C ASP A 73 -25.86 -44.88 29.81
N ILE A 74 -26.35 -44.52 31.01
CA ILE A 74 -26.99 -43.22 31.29
C ILE A 74 -26.09 -42.31 32.15
N ILE A 75 -24.93 -42.81 32.61
CA ILE A 75 -24.02 -42.06 33.50
C ILE A 75 -23.57 -40.70 32.92
N GLU A 76 -23.38 -40.62 31.61
CA GLU A 76 -23.02 -39.38 30.92
C GLU A 76 -24.14 -38.34 30.99
N ASN A 77 -25.39 -38.80 30.82
CA ASN A 77 -26.58 -37.95 30.94
C ASN A 77 -26.78 -37.48 32.38
N ILE A 78 -26.58 -38.36 33.37
CA ILE A 78 -26.66 -38.00 34.80
C ILE A 78 -25.57 -36.97 35.16
N SER A 79 -24.34 -37.18 34.67
CA SER A 79 -23.23 -36.24 34.83
C SER A 79 -23.54 -34.88 34.22
N LYS A 80 -24.14 -34.86 33.02
CA LYS A 80 -24.59 -33.63 32.36
C LYS A 80 -25.67 -32.92 33.18
N ASP A 81 -26.67 -33.64 33.66
CA ASP A 81 -27.75 -33.07 34.44
C ASP A 81 -27.26 -32.51 35.79
N VAL A 82 -26.31 -33.17 36.46
CA VAL A 82 -25.70 -32.66 37.70
C VAL A 82 -24.94 -31.35 37.43
N LYS A 83 -24.20 -31.25 36.31
CA LYS A 83 -23.56 -30.00 35.91
C LYS A 83 -24.58 -28.89 35.62
N CYS A 84 -25.68 -29.22 34.95
CA CYS A 84 -26.76 -28.28 34.65
C CYS A 84 -27.48 -27.82 35.93
N ALA A 85 -27.73 -28.72 36.89
CA ALA A 85 -28.39 -28.38 38.15
C ALA A 85 -27.53 -27.49 39.07
N GLN A 86 -26.20 -27.63 38.99
CA GLN A 86 -25.25 -26.80 39.73
C GLN A 86 -24.79 -25.56 38.95
N PHE A 87 -25.32 -25.34 37.75
CA PHE A 87 -25.03 -24.13 36.98
C PHE A 87 -25.64 -22.93 37.69
N GLN A 88 -24.85 -22.29 38.54
CA GLN A 88 -25.14 -20.96 39.03
C GLN A 88 -24.78 -20.01 37.89
N LYS A 89 -25.79 -19.49 37.18
CA LYS A 89 -25.60 -18.26 36.40
C LYS A 89 -25.08 -17.25 37.41
N LYS A 90 -23.84 -16.73 37.25
CA LYS A 90 -23.28 -15.66 38.08
C LYS A 90 -24.34 -14.55 38.17
N MET A 91 -25.10 -14.55 39.26
CA MET A 91 -26.09 -13.51 39.61
C MET A 91 -25.51 -12.63 40.70
N ASP A 92 -24.19 -12.67 40.89
CA ASP A 92 -23.48 -11.78 41.80
C ASP A 92 -22.91 -10.62 40.99
N THR A 93 -23.73 -9.57 40.88
CA THR A 93 -23.40 -8.27 40.28
C THR A 93 -22.82 -7.28 41.30
N LEU A 94 -22.39 -7.74 42.49
CA LEU A 94 -21.87 -6.86 43.55
C LEU A 94 -20.35 -6.63 43.46
N ARG A 95 -19.66 -7.30 42.53
CA ARG A 95 -18.29 -6.96 42.15
C ARG A 95 -18.30 -6.63 40.67
N ASP A 96 -17.91 -5.40 40.35
CA ASP A 96 -17.68 -5.00 38.97
C ASP A 96 -16.54 -5.86 38.41
N GLU A 97 -16.89 -6.85 37.58
CA GLU A 97 -15.92 -7.48 36.69
C GLU A 97 -15.64 -6.48 35.58
N TYR A 98 -14.58 -5.71 35.72
CA TYR A 98 -14.08 -4.84 34.67
C TYR A 98 -13.45 -5.71 33.57
N GLU A 99 -14.29 -6.28 32.70
CA GLU A 99 -13.81 -6.64 31.38
C GLU A 99 -13.44 -5.34 30.67
N ILE A 100 -12.13 -5.11 30.47
CA ILE A 100 -11.65 -4.00 29.66
C ILE A 100 -12.08 -4.30 28.23
N VAL A 101 -13.23 -3.76 27.84
CA VAL A 101 -13.72 -3.87 26.48
C VAL A 101 -12.74 -3.14 25.57
N PRO A 102 -12.45 -3.62 24.35
CA PRO A 102 -11.59 -2.90 23.39
C PRO A 102 -12.02 -1.43 23.14
N THR A 103 -13.32 -1.13 23.32
CA THR A 103 -13.86 0.23 23.25
C THR A 103 -13.37 1.14 24.37
N PHE A 104 -13.04 0.59 25.54
CA PHE A 104 -12.47 1.34 26.66
C PHE A 104 -11.03 1.77 26.33
N GLU A 105 -10.21 0.88 25.79
CA GLU A 105 -8.85 1.21 25.36
C GLU A 105 -8.83 2.29 24.25
N ALA A 106 -9.76 2.18 23.29
CA ALA A 106 -9.93 3.21 22.27
C ALA A 106 -10.35 4.56 22.89
N ALA A 107 -11.28 4.53 23.85
CA ALA A 107 -11.74 5.73 24.54
C ALA A 107 -10.64 6.40 25.39
N GLU A 108 -9.77 5.63 26.05
CA GLU A 108 -8.63 6.19 26.78
C GLU A 108 -7.64 6.90 25.85
N LYS A 109 -7.38 6.34 24.66
CA LYS A 109 -6.55 6.99 23.64
C LYS A 109 -7.19 8.28 23.15
N CYS A 110 -8.49 8.26 22.83
CA CYS A 110 -9.21 9.47 22.44
C CYS A 110 -9.23 10.53 23.55
N LYS A 111 -9.32 10.11 24.82
CA LYS A 111 -9.31 11.03 25.97
C LYS A 111 -8.00 11.83 26.04
N ALA A 112 -6.87 11.24 25.66
CA ALA A 112 -5.59 11.95 25.63
C ALA A 112 -5.61 13.16 24.70
N LEU A 113 -6.38 13.10 23.59
CA LEU A 113 -6.51 14.22 22.64
C LEU A 113 -7.17 15.48 23.23
N PHE A 114 -7.93 15.34 24.33
CA PHE A 114 -8.62 16.46 24.98
C PHE A 114 -7.76 17.14 26.05
N ILE A 115 -6.64 16.53 26.42
CA ILE A 115 -5.74 17.07 27.44
C ILE A 115 -4.76 17.99 26.72
N LYS A 116 -4.88 19.29 26.98
CA LYS A 116 -3.96 20.29 26.43
C LYS A 116 -2.56 20.06 26.99
N GLU A 117 -1.61 19.73 26.13
CA GLU A 117 -0.19 19.96 26.39
C GLU A 117 0.10 21.45 26.07
N ASN A 118 1.06 22.07 26.76
CA ASN A 118 1.32 23.53 26.78
C ASN A 118 1.77 24.16 25.42
N GLY A 119 1.37 23.62 24.27
CA GLY A 119 1.83 24.03 22.93
C GLY A 119 0.97 25.06 22.19
N GLU A 120 -0.22 25.44 22.70
CA GLU A 120 -1.11 26.40 22.01
C GLU A 120 -0.45 27.79 21.81
N GLU A 121 0.45 28.21 22.72
CA GLU A 121 1.18 29.48 22.56
C GLU A 121 2.15 29.46 21.37
N ASN A 122 2.66 28.30 20.96
CA ASN A 122 3.55 28.20 19.80
C ASN A 122 2.78 28.19 18.47
N GLU A 123 1.57 27.61 18.43
CA GLU A 123 0.71 27.57 17.23
C GLU A 123 0.32 29.01 16.82
N GLU A 124 -0.12 29.84 17.78
CA GLU A 124 -0.51 31.23 17.50
C GLU A 124 0.66 32.09 17.00
N ILE A 125 1.87 31.91 17.55
CA ILE A 125 3.07 32.63 17.11
C ILE A 125 3.45 32.24 15.67
N ILE A 126 3.37 30.95 15.35
CA ILE A 126 3.69 30.45 14.02
C ILE A 126 2.65 30.94 13.01
N GLU A 127 1.35 30.92 13.32
CA GLU A 127 0.32 31.43 12.42
C GLU A 127 0.46 32.94 12.18
N GLU A 128 0.89 33.71 13.18
CA GLU A 128 1.22 35.13 13.02
C GLU A 128 2.44 35.35 12.10
N GLU A 129 3.44 34.47 12.14
CA GLU A 129 4.61 34.53 11.25
C GLU A 129 4.28 34.13 9.80
N ILE A 130 3.46 33.09 9.59
CA ILE A 130 3.14 32.56 8.26
C ILE A 130 1.95 33.33 7.62
N GLY A 131 1.20 34.11 8.39
CA GLY A 131 0.12 34.98 7.89
C GLY A 131 -1.14 34.25 7.42
N HIS A 132 -1.22 32.93 7.62
CA HIS A 132 -2.39 32.09 7.35
C HIS A 132 -2.42 30.90 8.32
N SER A 133 -3.62 30.33 8.51
CA SER A 133 -3.85 29.20 9.41
C SER A 133 -3.23 27.92 8.86
N ILE A 134 -2.47 27.18 9.66
CA ILE A 134 -1.85 25.91 9.26
C ILE A 134 -2.93 24.84 9.02
N LEU A 135 -3.98 24.85 9.85
CA LEU A 135 -5.12 23.93 9.77
C LEU A 135 -6.41 24.71 9.46
N PRO A 136 -7.04 24.48 8.29
CA PRO A 136 -8.35 25.03 8.00
C PRO A 136 -9.39 24.59 9.03
N ASN A 137 -10.49 25.34 9.13
CA ASN A 137 -11.57 25.02 10.06
C ASN A 137 -12.32 23.75 9.66
N VAL A 138 -11.79 22.59 10.08
CA VAL A 138 -12.33 21.25 9.79
C VAL A 138 -13.80 21.13 10.22
N MET A 139 -14.20 21.79 11.30
CA MET A 139 -15.58 21.75 11.80
C MET A 139 -16.54 22.54 10.90
N GLN A 140 -16.08 23.64 10.32
CA GLN A 140 -16.84 24.39 9.32
C GLN A 140 -16.98 23.58 8.03
N THR A 141 -15.90 22.96 7.55
CA THR A 141 -15.91 22.06 6.39
C THR A 141 -16.88 20.89 6.61
N ALA A 142 -16.83 20.25 7.78
CA ALA A 142 -17.74 19.17 8.16
C ALA A 142 -19.20 19.62 8.20
N PHE A 143 -19.48 20.85 8.66
CA PHE A 143 -20.83 21.41 8.65
C PHE A 143 -21.40 21.56 7.23
N TYR A 144 -20.62 22.04 6.27
CA TYR A 144 -21.08 22.18 4.89
C TYR A 144 -21.33 20.82 4.22
N PHE A 145 -20.46 19.83 4.44
CA PHE A 145 -20.71 18.47 3.97
C PHE A 145 -21.94 17.82 4.67
N GLU A 146 -22.15 18.07 5.97
CA GLU A 146 -23.32 17.56 6.70
C GLU A 146 -24.64 18.08 6.10
N GLN A 147 -24.67 19.32 5.61
CA GLN A 147 -25.85 19.85 4.89
C GLN A 147 -26.18 19.05 3.62
N ALA A 148 -25.18 18.41 3.01
CA ALA A 148 -25.33 17.54 1.86
C ALA A 148 -25.73 16.10 2.23
N GLY A 149 -25.79 15.77 3.53
CA GLY A 149 -25.92 14.40 4.00
C GLY A 149 -24.64 13.56 3.78
N ILE A 150 -23.50 14.22 3.58
CA ILE A 150 -22.20 13.60 3.36
C ILE A 150 -21.31 13.88 4.57
N GLY A 151 -20.54 12.90 5.02
CA GLY A 151 -19.54 13.12 6.07
C GLY A 151 -19.59 12.11 7.19
N LEU A 152 -18.85 12.45 8.24
CA LEU A 152 -18.69 11.66 9.46
C LEU A 152 -19.57 12.21 10.57
N SER A 153 -19.69 11.47 11.66
CA SER A 153 -20.38 11.98 12.85
C SER A 153 -19.65 13.21 13.41
N LYS A 154 -20.38 14.12 14.08
CA LYS A 154 -19.79 15.33 14.70
C LYS A 154 -18.66 14.99 15.67
N ASP A 155 -18.86 13.93 16.44
CA ASP A 155 -17.88 13.46 17.41
C ASP A 155 -16.61 12.95 16.70
N GLU A 156 -16.77 12.16 15.63
CA GLU A 156 -15.64 11.67 14.83
C GLU A 156 -14.88 12.79 14.13
N SER A 157 -15.58 13.75 13.52
CA SER A 157 -14.96 14.93 12.89
C SER A 157 -14.17 15.75 13.91
N TYR A 158 -14.68 15.89 15.14
CA TYR A 158 -13.99 16.60 16.20
C TYR A 158 -12.75 15.84 16.69
N TYR A 159 -12.83 14.51 16.82
CA TYR A 159 -11.65 13.70 17.15
C TYR A 159 -10.57 13.78 16.05
N ILE A 160 -10.97 13.79 14.78
CA ILE A 160 -10.04 13.98 13.64
C ILE A 160 -9.39 15.35 13.72
N PHE A 161 -10.18 16.41 13.98
CA PHE A 161 -9.64 17.75 14.18
C PHE A 161 -8.57 17.81 15.28
N LEU A 162 -8.85 17.21 16.44
CA LEU A 162 -7.85 17.14 17.53
C LEU A 162 -6.62 16.29 17.14
N ALA A 163 -6.81 15.20 16.39
CA ALA A 163 -5.70 14.38 15.91
C ALA A 163 -4.81 15.13 14.90
N LEU A 164 -5.38 15.97 14.05
CA LEU A 164 -4.65 16.84 13.12
C LEU A 164 -3.88 17.95 13.86
N LYS A 165 -4.47 18.56 14.89
CA LYS A 165 -3.74 19.49 15.77
C LYS A 165 -2.52 18.84 16.42
N ASN A 166 -2.66 17.59 16.88
CA ASN A 166 -1.52 16.83 17.40
C ASN A 166 -0.45 16.61 16.32
N LEU A 167 -0.83 16.25 15.09
CA LEU A 167 0.12 16.10 13.97
C LEU A 167 0.95 17.37 13.73
N ILE A 168 0.30 18.53 13.70
CA ILE A 168 0.95 19.84 13.47
C ILE A 168 1.89 20.22 14.60
N ASN A 169 1.61 19.79 15.84
CA ASN A 169 2.50 20.04 16.98
C ASN A 169 3.74 19.15 16.97
N VAL A 170 3.68 17.98 16.33
CA VAL A 170 4.77 17.00 16.29
C VAL A 170 5.67 17.20 15.07
N GLN A 171 5.10 17.63 13.95
CA GLN A 171 5.80 17.76 12.66
C GLN A 171 5.85 19.22 12.21
N PRO A 172 6.91 19.65 11.53
CA PRO A 172 7.09 21.03 11.08
C PRO A 172 6.28 21.33 9.81
N ILE A 173 4.96 21.40 9.97
CA ILE A 173 4.01 21.54 8.88
C ILE A 173 3.81 23.01 8.51
N GLN A 174 3.74 23.30 7.21
CA GLN A 174 3.33 24.59 6.65
C GLN A 174 1.83 24.63 6.42
N THR A 175 1.28 23.63 5.73
CA THR A 175 -0.16 23.51 5.47
C THR A 175 -0.63 22.08 5.75
N CYS A 176 -1.78 21.94 6.41
CA CYS A 176 -2.38 20.65 6.75
C CYS A 176 -3.85 20.64 6.35
N ARG A 177 -4.25 19.70 5.50
CA ARG A 177 -5.63 19.51 5.05
C ARG A 177 -6.13 18.10 5.36
N PHE A 178 -7.38 18.00 5.81
CA PHE A 178 -8.03 16.70 5.92
C PHE A 178 -8.45 16.19 4.53
N TRP A 179 -7.71 15.22 4.00
CA TRP A 179 -7.96 14.67 2.66
C TRP A 179 -9.21 13.79 2.63
N GLY A 180 -9.38 12.96 3.66
CA GLY A 180 -10.54 12.07 3.78
C GLY A 180 -10.26 10.77 4.52
N LYS A 181 -11.13 9.78 4.30
CA LYS A 181 -11.07 8.46 4.93
C LYS A 181 -11.27 7.34 3.90
N ILE A 182 -10.32 6.41 3.87
CA ILE A 182 -10.39 5.18 3.07
C ILE A 182 -10.80 4.02 3.99
N LEU A 183 -11.80 3.26 3.54
CA LEU A 183 -12.31 2.10 4.26
C LEU A 183 -11.44 0.87 4.00
N GLY A 184 -11.14 0.13 5.07
CA GLY A 184 -10.44 -1.15 5.00
C GLY A 184 -11.25 -2.28 5.64
N LEU A 185 -10.78 -3.50 5.46
CA LEU A 185 -11.45 -4.72 5.93
C LEU A 185 -11.30 -4.92 7.45
N GLU A 186 -10.12 -4.61 8.00
CA GLU A 186 -9.83 -4.74 9.44
C GLU A 186 -9.83 -3.36 10.11
N MET A 187 -9.14 -2.38 9.51
CA MET A 187 -9.08 -0.99 9.99
C MET A 187 -9.23 0.00 8.84
N ASN A 188 -9.72 1.19 9.14
CA ASN A 188 -9.82 2.29 8.18
C ASN A 188 -8.53 3.12 8.17
N TYR A 189 -8.39 4.00 7.19
CA TYR A 189 -7.33 5.00 7.11
C TYR A 189 -7.92 6.40 7.07
N ILE A 190 -7.51 7.24 8.01
CA ILE A 190 -7.74 8.68 8.05
C ILE A 190 -6.48 9.32 7.46
N ILE A 191 -6.65 10.20 6.48
CA ILE A 191 -5.55 10.71 5.66
C ILE A 191 -5.47 12.23 5.82
N ALA A 192 -4.29 12.71 6.16
CA ALA A 192 -3.92 14.13 6.15
C ALA A 192 -3.01 14.40 4.96
N GLU A 193 -3.32 15.45 4.21
CA GLU A 193 -2.49 16.01 3.14
C GLU A 193 -1.71 17.19 3.71
N VAL A 194 -0.39 17.18 3.53
CA VAL A 194 0.54 18.04 4.25
C VAL A 194 1.60 18.59 3.30
N GLN A 195 1.95 19.86 3.48
CA GLN A 195 3.16 20.48 2.93
C GLN A 195 4.09 20.84 4.09
N LEU A 196 5.36 20.42 4.02
CA LEU A 196 6.37 20.74 5.02
C LEU A 196 6.97 22.13 4.73
N ARG A 197 7.69 22.70 5.71
CA ARG A 197 8.40 23.96 5.51
C ARG A 197 9.66 23.73 4.67
N GLU A 198 9.94 24.66 3.76
CA GLU A 198 11.13 24.64 2.90
C GLU A 198 12.41 24.52 3.75
N GLY A 199 13.26 23.52 3.44
CA GLY A 199 14.55 23.27 4.11
C GLY A 199 14.62 22.05 5.04
N GLU A 200 13.49 21.41 5.37
CA GLU A 200 13.45 20.16 6.15
C GLU A 200 13.06 18.94 5.30
N GLU A 201 12.84 19.14 4.00
CA GLU A 201 12.53 18.07 3.03
C GLU A 201 13.79 17.31 2.55
N GLU A 202 14.98 17.90 2.69
CA GLU A 202 16.24 17.36 2.15
C GLU A 202 16.90 16.29 3.03
N GLU A 203 16.65 16.24 4.35
CA GLU A 203 17.37 15.31 5.24
C GLU A 203 17.00 13.82 5.03
N GLU A 204 15.80 13.51 4.51
CA GLU A 204 15.39 12.11 4.28
C GLU A 204 15.76 11.57 2.88
N ALA A 205 16.12 12.43 1.92
CA ALA A 205 16.53 11.98 0.58
C ALA A 205 17.87 11.22 0.60
N GLY A 206 18.67 11.38 1.66
CA GLY A 206 19.97 10.75 1.82
C GLY A 206 19.95 9.28 2.25
N GLU A 207 18.83 8.73 2.75
CA GLU A 207 18.79 7.35 3.24
C GLU A 207 18.24 6.33 2.22
N GLU A 208 17.43 6.74 1.23
CA GLU A 208 16.85 5.79 0.25
C GLU A 208 17.79 5.43 -0.92
N VAL A 209 18.88 6.17 -1.15
CA VAL A 209 19.82 5.90 -2.26
C VAL A 209 20.91 4.87 -1.87
N ALA A 210 20.96 4.43 -0.61
CA ALA A 210 22.09 3.64 -0.10
C ALA A 210 21.90 2.11 -0.08
N GLU A 211 20.74 1.56 -0.49
CA GLU A 211 20.47 0.10 -0.35
C GLU A 211 20.31 -0.71 -1.66
N GLU A 212 20.50 -0.13 -2.85
CA GLU A 212 20.51 -0.88 -4.13
C GLU A 212 21.81 -0.76 -4.94
N GLU A 213 22.98 -0.81 -4.29
CA GLU A 213 24.24 -1.18 -4.95
C GLU A 213 24.99 -2.24 -4.16
N GLY A 214 24.38 -3.43 -4.09
CA GLY A 214 24.96 -4.64 -3.55
C GLY A 214 25.21 -5.69 -4.63
N LYS A 215 25.87 -5.33 -5.73
CA LYS A 215 26.48 -6.33 -6.63
C LYS A 215 27.97 -6.38 -6.36
N GLY A 216 28.38 -7.48 -5.72
CA GLY A 216 29.76 -7.77 -5.39
C GLY A 216 30.66 -7.65 -6.62
N ILE A 217 31.70 -6.84 -6.45
CA ILE A 217 32.88 -6.83 -7.29
C ILE A 217 33.60 -8.14 -6.98
N ASP A 218 33.41 -9.16 -7.81
CA ASP A 218 34.38 -10.24 -7.90
C ASP A 218 35.55 -9.72 -8.74
N GLU A 219 36.57 -9.18 -8.05
CA GLU A 219 37.89 -8.91 -8.63
C GLU A 219 38.45 -10.24 -9.14
N ILE A 220 38.47 -10.39 -10.47
CA ILE A 220 39.23 -11.45 -11.14
C ILE A 220 40.67 -10.96 -11.25
N GLU A 221 41.56 -11.63 -10.49
CA GLU A 221 43.00 -11.65 -10.78
C GLU A 221 43.21 -12.23 -12.20
N GLU A 222 43.60 -11.37 -13.12
CA GLU A 222 44.18 -11.76 -14.42
C GLU A 222 45.56 -12.38 -14.18
N GLU A 223 45.60 -13.70 -13.99
CA GLU A 223 46.80 -14.51 -14.20
C GLU A 223 46.62 -15.42 -15.43
N ASP A 224 47.29 -15.02 -16.52
CA ASP A 224 47.87 -15.82 -17.60
C ASP A 224 47.43 -17.30 -17.66
N LYS A 225 46.40 -17.59 -18.46
CA LYS A 225 46.22 -18.91 -19.09
C LYS A 225 45.63 -18.78 -20.49
N GLU A 226 46.50 -18.79 -21.49
CA GLU A 226 46.17 -19.30 -22.82
C GLU A 226 45.56 -20.71 -22.68
N LYS A 227 44.23 -20.81 -22.75
CA LYS A 227 43.51 -22.07 -22.90
C LYS A 227 42.30 -21.87 -23.81
N GLU A 228 42.37 -22.55 -24.95
CA GLU A 228 41.30 -23.05 -25.81
C GLU A 228 39.91 -22.48 -25.52
N LYS A 229 39.38 -21.65 -26.44
CA LYS A 229 37.99 -21.18 -26.48
C LYS A 229 37.05 -22.39 -26.50
N GLU A 230 36.61 -22.86 -25.33
CA GLU A 230 35.41 -23.68 -25.21
C GLU A 230 34.20 -22.76 -25.42
N ASP A 231 33.29 -23.16 -26.30
CA ASP A 231 32.10 -22.40 -26.68
C ASP A 231 31.18 -22.13 -25.47
N GLU A 232 31.31 -20.95 -24.85
CA GLU A 232 30.35 -20.47 -23.87
C GLU A 232 28.97 -20.23 -24.53
N PRO A 233 27.85 -20.59 -23.88
CA PRO A 233 26.53 -20.31 -24.43
C PRO A 233 26.35 -18.79 -24.61
N PRO A 234 25.64 -18.35 -25.66
CA PRO A 234 25.46 -16.93 -25.94
C PRO A 234 24.84 -16.23 -24.73
N LYS A 235 25.50 -15.18 -24.25
CA LYS A 235 24.98 -14.31 -23.18
C LYS A 235 23.69 -13.65 -23.68
N SER A 236 22.66 -13.66 -22.84
CA SER A 236 21.37 -13.07 -23.19
C SER A 236 21.53 -11.57 -23.49
N THR A 237 21.07 -11.13 -24.65
CA THR A 237 21.03 -9.72 -25.05
C THR A 237 19.80 -8.97 -24.51
N TYR A 238 18.97 -9.62 -23.68
CA TYR A 238 17.78 -9.01 -23.13
C TYR A 238 18.14 -7.96 -22.08
N LYS A 239 17.91 -6.68 -22.41
CA LYS A 239 17.89 -5.57 -21.44
C LYS A 239 16.43 -5.31 -21.04
N PRO A 240 16.09 -5.26 -19.74
CA PRO A 240 14.74 -4.88 -19.33
C PRO A 240 14.45 -3.44 -19.80
N PRO A 241 13.17 -3.10 -20.07
CA PRO A 241 12.81 -1.73 -20.41
C PRO A 241 13.28 -0.74 -19.34
N PRO A 242 13.70 0.47 -19.71
CA PRO A 242 14.18 1.48 -18.76
C PRO A 242 13.10 1.83 -17.75
N GLU A 243 13.48 1.92 -16.48
CA GLU A 243 12.57 2.32 -15.42
C GLU A 243 12.34 3.84 -15.47
N ILE A 244 11.06 4.24 -15.46
CA ILE A 244 10.70 5.66 -15.49
C ILE A 244 10.96 6.24 -14.10
N PRO A 245 11.76 7.31 -13.97
CA PRO A 245 12.14 7.86 -12.68
C PRO A 245 10.96 8.50 -11.94
N LYS A 246 11.00 8.44 -10.61
CA LYS A 246 10.03 9.11 -9.72
C LYS A 246 10.10 10.63 -9.89
N GLU A 247 8.98 11.30 -9.68
CA GLU A 247 8.93 12.77 -9.61
C GLU A 247 9.55 13.22 -8.28
N GLU A 248 10.27 14.34 -8.31
CA GLU A 248 10.92 14.93 -7.14
C GLU A 248 9.87 15.32 -6.08
N ASN A 249 10.26 15.28 -4.82
CA ASN A 249 9.39 15.73 -3.73
C ASN A 249 9.03 17.20 -3.95
N GLY A 250 7.76 17.57 -3.74
CA GLY A 250 7.26 18.91 -4.02
C GLY A 250 6.75 19.12 -5.46
N THR A 251 6.95 18.16 -6.37
CA THR A 251 6.52 18.28 -7.77
C THR A 251 5.48 17.22 -8.17
N GLY A 252 4.58 17.58 -9.11
CA GLY A 252 3.64 16.66 -9.75
C GLY A 252 2.80 15.83 -8.75
N ALA A 253 2.86 14.50 -8.90
CA ALA A 253 2.17 13.54 -8.04
C ALA A 253 2.76 13.44 -6.62
N ASN A 254 3.97 13.98 -6.40
CA ASN A 254 4.68 14.07 -5.12
C ASN A 254 4.69 15.49 -4.54
N LYS A 255 3.82 16.39 -5.03
CA LYS A 255 3.65 17.76 -4.50
C LYS A 255 3.32 17.82 -3.02
N TYR A 256 2.49 16.90 -2.54
CA TYR A 256 2.09 16.82 -1.14
C TYR A 256 2.55 15.53 -0.48
N ILE A 257 2.84 15.64 0.81
CA ILE A 257 3.14 14.51 1.69
C ILE A 257 1.85 14.08 2.36
N TYR A 258 1.67 12.76 2.50
CA TYR A 258 0.46 12.20 3.08
C TYR A 258 0.78 11.47 4.38
N PHE A 259 0.11 11.85 5.46
CA PHE A 259 0.16 11.14 6.73
C PHE A 259 -1.13 10.36 6.94
N VAL A 260 -1.00 9.15 7.48
CA VAL A 260 -2.13 8.26 7.71
C VAL A 260 -2.21 7.80 9.15
N CYS A 261 -3.44 7.62 9.62
CA CYS A 261 -3.74 7.13 10.95
C CYS A 261 -4.96 6.21 10.90
N ASN A 262 -4.98 5.12 11.67
CA ASN A 262 -6.11 4.20 11.64
C ASN A 262 -7.32 4.69 12.45
N GLU A 263 -7.06 5.35 13.57
CA GLU A 263 -8.05 5.84 14.51
C GLU A 263 -7.54 7.13 15.16
N PRO A 264 -8.41 8.13 15.42
CA PRO A 264 -7.97 9.36 16.08
C PRO A 264 -7.25 9.06 17.41
N GLY A 265 -6.05 9.59 17.59
CA GLY A 265 -5.23 9.38 18.79
C GLY A 265 -4.19 8.25 18.67
N LYS A 266 -4.16 7.50 17.56
CA LYS A 266 -2.98 6.70 17.18
C LYS A 266 -1.92 7.61 16.53
N PRO A 267 -0.64 7.20 16.54
CA PRO A 267 0.41 7.95 15.87
C PRO A 267 0.15 8.03 14.37
N TRP A 268 0.51 9.16 13.77
CA TRP A 268 0.49 9.37 12.33
C TRP A 268 1.72 8.73 11.70
N VAL A 269 1.52 8.06 10.57
CA VAL A 269 2.58 7.42 9.79
C VAL A 269 2.70 8.14 8.45
N LYS A 270 3.90 8.59 8.09
CA LYS A 270 4.20 9.20 6.79
C LYS A 270 4.13 8.13 5.70
N LEU A 271 3.44 8.39 4.60
CA LEU A 271 3.45 7.53 3.43
C LEU A 271 4.68 7.83 2.56
N PRO A 272 5.27 6.80 1.92
CA PRO A 272 6.39 7.00 1.00
C PRO A 272 5.96 7.80 -0.24
N PRO A 273 6.91 8.42 -0.96
CA PRO A 273 6.63 9.04 -2.26
C PRO A 273 6.14 7.98 -3.27
N VAL A 274 5.35 8.41 -4.24
CA VAL A 274 4.80 7.49 -5.26
C VAL A 274 5.72 7.40 -6.46
N THR A 275 5.85 6.19 -7.02
CA THR A 275 6.55 5.97 -8.30
C THR A 275 5.58 5.79 -9.46
N PRO A 276 5.98 6.12 -10.71
CA PRO A 276 5.13 5.92 -11.89
C PRO A 276 4.73 4.46 -12.08
N ALA A 277 5.65 3.53 -11.83
CA ALA A 277 5.40 2.08 -11.89
C ALA A 277 4.28 1.65 -10.94
N GLN A 278 4.25 2.18 -9.70
CA GLN A 278 3.17 1.93 -8.74
C GLN A 278 1.82 2.44 -9.26
N ILE A 279 1.76 3.65 -9.82
CA ILE A 279 0.51 4.21 -10.37
C ILE A 279 0.00 3.39 -11.55
N VAL A 280 0.89 3.01 -12.47
CA VAL A 280 0.56 2.20 -13.65
C VAL A 280 0.06 0.82 -13.23
N CYS A 281 0.72 0.17 -12.27
CA CYS A 281 0.28 -1.12 -11.74
C CYS A 281 -1.06 -1.00 -10.99
N ALA A 282 -1.23 0.04 -10.17
CA ALA A 282 -2.47 0.31 -9.43
C ALA A 282 -3.69 0.47 -10.36
N ARG A 283 -3.51 0.97 -11.59
CA ARG A 283 -4.58 1.05 -12.61
C ARG A 283 -5.06 -0.31 -13.09
N LYS A 284 -4.20 -1.33 -13.08
CA LYS A 284 -4.47 -2.69 -13.57
C LYS A 284 -5.05 -3.61 -12.50
N ILE A 285 -4.92 -3.25 -11.22
CA ILE A 285 -5.36 -4.07 -10.09
C ILE A 285 -6.55 -3.45 -9.33
N LYS A 286 -7.36 -4.30 -8.71
CA LYS A 286 -8.47 -3.89 -7.85
C LYS A 286 -8.43 -4.69 -6.54
N LYS A 287 -8.01 -4.05 -5.45
CA LYS A 287 -7.83 -4.69 -4.13
C LYS A 287 -8.51 -3.87 -3.04
N PHE A 288 -9.10 -4.54 -2.05
CA PHE A 288 -9.56 -3.88 -0.83
C PHE A 288 -8.39 -3.72 0.13
N PHE A 289 -8.37 -2.59 0.83
CA PHE A 289 -7.39 -2.31 1.88
C PHE A 289 -7.65 -3.20 3.09
N THR A 290 -6.59 -3.71 3.72
CA THR A 290 -6.72 -4.46 4.98
C THR A 290 -6.78 -3.52 6.18
N GLY A 291 -6.11 -2.37 6.12
CA GLY A 291 -5.92 -1.48 7.27
C GLY A 291 -4.55 -1.64 7.93
N ARG A 292 -3.67 -2.50 7.38
CA ARG A 292 -2.28 -2.68 7.80
C ARG A 292 -1.34 -2.21 6.68
N LEU A 293 -0.54 -1.18 6.96
CA LEU A 293 0.35 -0.56 5.96
C LEU A 293 1.41 -1.54 5.41
N GLU A 294 1.90 -2.45 6.24
CA GLU A 294 2.91 -3.45 5.87
C GLU A 294 2.36 -4.70 5.17
N ALA A 295 1.04 -4.77 4.91
CA ALA A 295 0.47 -5.93 4.27
C ALA A 295 0.93 -6.05 2.81
N PRO A 296 1.30 -7.25 2.32
CA PRO A 296 1.70 -7.43 0.92
C PRO A 296 0.50 -7.35 -0.03
N VAL A 297 0.67 -6.67 -1.15
CA VAL A 297 -0.38 -6.52 -2.18
C VAL A 297 -0.30 -7.66 -3.18
N VAL A 298 -0.92 -8.79 -2.83
CA VAL A 298 -0.95 -9.99 -3.68
C VAL A 298 -1.85 -9.74 -4.90
N SER A 299 -1.25 -9.48 -6.06
CA SER A 299 -1.95 -9.15 -7.30
C SER A 299 -1.21 -9.63 -8.55
N PHE A 300 -1.91 -9.65 -9.68
CA PHE A 300 -1.32 -9.86 -10.99
C PHE A 300 -1.80 -8.74 -11.92
N PRO A 301 -0.91 -7.91 -12.50
CA PRO A 301 0.56 -7.92 -12.38
C PRO A 301 1.04 -7.71 -10.93
N PRO A 302 2.25 -8.16 -10.57
CA PRO A 302 2.79 -7.94 -9.23
C PRO A 302 2.90 -6.44 -8.95
N PHE A 303 2.43 -6.03 -7.78
CA PHE A 303 2.49 -4.63 -7.37
C PHE A 303 3.86 -4.32 -6.73
N PRO A 304 4.57 -3.28 -7.19
CA PRO A 304 5.89 -2.92 -6.65
C PRO A 304 5.74 -2.15 -5.33
N GLY A 305 5.52 -2.89 -4.24
CA GLY A 305 5.43 -2.35 -2.88
C GLY A 305 4.42 -3.06 -1.98
N ASN A 306 4.22 -2.51 -0.78
CA ASN A 306 3.24 -2.99 0.20
C ASN A 306 1.91 -2.19 0.11
N GLU A 307 1.02 -2.36 1.09
CA GLU A 307 -0.26 -1.65 1.15
C GLU A 307 -0.08 -0.14 1.31
N ALA A 308 1.00 0.35 1.97
CA ALA A 308 1.30 1.77 2.07
C ALA A 308 1.57 2.39 0.69
N ASN A 309 2.38 1.74 -0.14
CA ASN A 309 2.63 2.20 -1.52
C ASN A 309 1.35 2.14 -2.38
N TYR A 310 0.52 1.10 -2.20
CA TYR A 310 -0.76 1.01 -2.92
C TYR A 310 -1.74 2.10 -2.47
N LEU A 311 -1.82 2.38 -1.18
CA LEU A 311 -2.63 3.46 -0.61
C LEU A 311 -2.18 4.81 -1.18
N ARG A 312 -0.88 5.08 -1.17
CA ARG A 312 -0.29 6.29 -1.76
C ARG A 312 -0.61 6.43 -3.24
N ALA A 313 -0.51 5.34 -4.02
CA ALA A 313 -0.85 5.35 -5.43
C ALA A 313 -2.35 5.60 -5.68
N GLN A 314 -3.23 5.07 -4.83
CA GLN A 314 -4.67 5.36 -4.89
C GLN A 314 -4.98 6.81 -4.53
N ILE A 315 -4.34 7.37 -3.51
CA ILE A 315 -4.48 8.78 -3.14
C ILE A 315 -4.09 9.67 -4.32
N ALA A 316 -2.92 9.46 -4.92
CA ALA A 316 -2.47 10.22 -6.10
C ALA A 316 -3.51 10.22 -7.23
N ARG A 317 -4.03 9.03 -7.56
CA ARG A 317 -5.03 8.85 -8.62
C ARG A 317 -6.38 9.49 -8.33
N ILE A 318 -6.79 9.52 -7.06
CA ILE A 318 -8.04 10.14 -6.63
C ILE A 318 -7.85 11.65 -6.64
N SER A 319 -6.83 12.19 -5.98
CA SER A 319 -6.53 13.62 -5.93
C SER A 319 -6.46 14.23 -7.35
N ALA A 320 -5.69 13.62 -8.25
CA ALA A 320 -5.53 14.08 -9.63
C ALA A 320 -6.80 13.99 -10.49
N GLY A 321 -7.83 13.26 -10.04
CA GLY A 321 -9.08 13.09 -10.78
C GLY A 321 -10.31 13.69 -10.11
N THR A 322 -10.17 14.24 -8.89
CA THR A 322 -11.34 14.69 -8.10
C THR A 322 -11.15 16.00 -7.37
N HIS A 323 -9.93 16.55 -7.27
CA HIS A 323 -9.72 17.85 -6.66
C HIS A 323 -10.13 18.97 -7.62
N ILE A 324 -11.20 19.66 -7.27
CA ILE A 324 -11.84 20.66 -8.11
C ILE A 324 -12.09 21.95 -7.33
N SER A 325 -12.18 23.06 -8.05
CA SER A 325 -12.47 24.39 -7.49
C SER A 325 -13.46 25.13 -8.39
N PRO A 326 -14.19 26.12 -7.86
CA PRO A 326 -14.98 27.02 -8.69
C PRO A 326 -14.11 27.70 -9.76
N THR A 327 -14.62 27.81 -10.99
CA THR A 327 -13.92 28.48 -12.09
C THR A 327 -13.63 29.93 -11.74
N GLY A 328 -12.38 30.37 -11.94
CA GLY A 328 -11.93 31.72 -11.62
C GLY A 328 -11.51 31.93 -10.16
N TYR A 329 -11.60 30.91 -9.29
CA TYR A 329 -11.04 30.98 -7.94
C TYR A 329 -9.51 31.02 -7.97
N TYR A 330 -8.89 30.22 -8.85
CA TYR A 330 -7.46 30.25 -9.10
C TYR A 330 -7.17 30.89 -10.45
N GLN A 331 -6.03 31.59 -10.53
CA GLN A 331 -5.49 32.17 -11.77
C GLN A 331 -3.99 31.87 -11.88
N PHE A 332 -3.47 31.92 -13.11
CA PHE A 332 -2.03 31.85 -13.32
C PHE A 332 -1.40 33.22 -13.04
N PRO A 333 -0.22 33.29 -12.40
CA PRO A 333 0.48 34.54 -12.17
C PRO A 333 0.84 35.20 -13.52
N GLU A 334 0.62 36.52 -13.65
CA GLU A 334 0.87 37.26 -14.90
C GLU A 334 2.38 37.42 -15.24
N GLU A 335 3.29 37.13 -14.31
CA GLU A 335 4.73 37.44 -14.44
C GLU A 335 5.63 36.28 -14.94
N GLU A 336 5.12 35.05 -15.07
CA GLU A 336 5.91 33.87 -15.52
C GLU A 336 5.65 33.53 -17.00
N GLU A 337 5.84 34.51 -17.90
CA GLU A 337 5.56 34.32 -19.35
C GLU A 337 6.71 33.74 -20.19
N GLU A 338 7.88 33.40 -19.64
CA GLU A 338 8.97 32.81 -20.44
C GLU A 338 9.66 31.64 -19.72
N GLU A 339 9.32 30.42 -20.15
CA GLU A 339 10.08 29.15 -20.06
C GLU A 339 9.68 28.06 -19.06
N ASP A 340 8.94 28.35 -17.98
CA ASP A 340 8.45 27.29 -17.08
C ASP A 340 7.00 26.89 -17.44
N GLU A 341 6.79 25.60 -17.74
CA GLU A 341 5.46 25.03 -17.90
C GLU A 341 4.60 25.41 -16.68
N GLY A 342 3.54 26.19 -16.89
CA GLY A 342 2.75 26.87 -15.85
C GLY A 342 2.15 25.95 -14.78
N ASP A 343 2.96 25.63 -13.78
CA ASP A 343 2.67 24.69 -12.70
C ASP A 343 2.16 25.38 -11.42
N THR A 344 2.26 26.70 -11.40
CA THR A 344 1.94 27.54 -10.26
C THR A 344 0.65 28.31 -10.54
N TYR A 345 -0.24 28.33 -9.55
CA TYR A 345 -1.48 29.10 -9.58
C TYR A 345 -1.64 29.82 -8.24
N GLU A 346 -2.30 30.98 -8.28
CA GLU A 346 -2.57 31.81 -7.12
C GLU A 346 -4.07 32.02 -6.91
N GLU A 347 -4.46 32.35 -5.68
CA GLU A 347 -5.84 32.70 -5.37
C GLU A 347 -6.20 34.04 -6.00
N ASN A 348 -7.28 34.08 -6.77
CA ASN A 348 -7.77 35.30 -7.37
C ASN A 348 -8.44 36.20 -6.31
N PRO A 349 -7.86 37.38 -5.99
CA PRO A 349 -8.46 38.30 -5.01
C PRO A 349 -9.83 38.79 -5.46
N ASP A 350 -10.01 39.00 -6.77
CA ASP A 350 -11.21 39.52 -7.41
C ASP A 350 -12.26 38.43 -7.73
N PHE A 351 -12.12 37.23 -7.16
CA PHE A 351 -13.06 36.14 -7.38
C PHE A 351 -14.49 36.50 -6.92
N GLU A 352 -15.41 36.55 -7.89
CA GLU A 352 -16.85 36.67 -7.65
C GLU A 352 -17.51 35.28 -7.66
N PRO A 353 -18.06 34.83 -6.52
CA PRO A 353 -18.59 33.47 -6.44
C PRO A 353 -19.89 33.32 -7.26
N PRO A 354 -19.97 32.32 -8.16
CA PRO A 354 -21.20 32.01 -8.88
C PRO A 354 -22.34 31.63 -7.92
N SER A 355 -23.57 31.80 -8.36
CA SER A 355 -24.71 31.36 -7.54
C SER A 355 -24.81 29.83 -7.49
N VAL A 356 -25.32 29.29 -6.38
CA VAL A 356 -25.48 27.83 -6.22
C VAL A 356 -26.33 27.20 -7.34
N ALA A 357 -27.34 27.93 -7.85
CA ALA A 357 -28.14 27.47 -8.96
C ALA A 357 -27.30 27.30 -10.24
N GLU A 358 -26.47 28.28 -10.58
CA GLU A 358 -25.57 28.21 -11.74
C GLU A 358 -24.55 27.09 -11.58
N MET A 359 -24.01 26.90 -10.37
CA MET A 359 -23.03 25.86 -10.07
C MET A 359 -23.58 24.43 -10.19
N VAL A 360 -24.89 24.27 -10.02
CA VAL A 360 -25.59 23.00 -10.15
C VAL A 360 -26.02 22.76 -11.60
N ASP A 361 -26.45 23.81 -12.30
CA ASP A 361 -26.93 23.72 -13.68
C ASP A 361 -25.79 23.56 -14.70
N SER A 362 -24.61 24.15 -14.46
CA SER A 362 -23.48 24.08 -15.39
C SER A 362 -22.20 23.56 -14.73
N LEU A 363 -21.69 22.44 -15.24
CA LEU A 363 -20.38 21.91 -14.83
C LEU A 363 -19.20 22.80 -15.29
N SER A 364 -19.43 23.77 -16.17
CA SER A 364 -18.40 24.73 -16.59
C SER A 364 -18.03 25.74 -15.49
N THR A 365 -18.78 25.79 -14.38
CA THR A 365 -18.43 26.62 -13.21
C THR A 365 -17.40 25.95 -12.30
N TRP A 366 -16.91 24.77 -12.67
CA TRP A 366 -15.93 24.00 -11.93
C TRP A 366 -14.74 23.66 -12.83
N ALA A 367 -13.55 23.69 -12.24
CA ALA A 367 -12.30 23.36 -12.90
C ALA A 367 -11.43 22.46 -12.02
N HIS A 368 -10.62 21.60 -12.65
CA HIS A 368 -9.58 20.83 -11.96
C HIS A 368 -8.40 21.73 -11.62
N HIS A 369 -8.01 21.81 -10.34
CA HIS A 369 -6.83 22.58 -9.90
C HIS A 369 -5.61 21.70 -9.60
N VAL A 370 -5.72 20.38 -9.80
CA VAL A 370 -4.61 19.44 -9.69
C VAL A 370 -4.29 18.88 -11.07
N LYS A 371 -3.00 18.74 -11.39
CA LYS A 371 -2.54 18.15 -12.65
C LYS A 371 -3.05 16.72 -12.82
N SER A 372 -3.46 16.40 -14.04
CA SER A 372 -3.84 15.04 -14.39
C SER A 372 -2.60 14.13 -14.48
N ILE A 373 -2.74 12.86 -14.10
CA ILE A 373 -1.66 11.88 -14.23
C ILE A 373 -1.78 11.16 -15.58
N LEU A 374 -0.73 11.24 -16.40
CA LEU A 374 -0.60 10.64 -17.73
C LEU A 374 -0.62 9.10 -17.68
N LYS A 375 -0.72 8.41 -18.82
CA LYS A 375 -0.74 6.93 -18.82
C LYS A 375 0.61 6.37 -18.38
N GLN A 376 1.69 7.11 -18.64
CA GLN A 376 3.03 6.85 -18.12
C GLN A 376 3.11 6.77 -16.58
N GLY A 377 2.19 7.41 -15.86
CA GLY A 377 2.15 7.42 -14.39
C GLY A 377 2.80 8.65 -13.75
N ARG A 378 3.20 9.63 -14.56
CA ARG A 378 3.69 10.95 -14.15
C ARG A 378 2.71 12.07 -14.51
N CYS A 379 2.88 13.25 -13.93
CA CYS A 379 2.16 14.46 -14.32
C CYS A 379 2.82 15.14 -15.52
N VAL A 380 4.15 15.07 -15.63
CA VAL A 380 4.92 15.55 -16.78
C VAL A 380 5.54 14.37 -17.52
N TRP A 381 5.38 14.33 -18.84
CA TRP A 381 5.87 13.24 -19.68
C TRP A 381 7.39 13.30 -19.79
N ILE A 382 8.05 12.14 -19.70
CA ILE A 382 9.48 12.01 -20.01
C ILE A 382 9.65 11.01 -21.13
N ASN A 383 10.51 11.35 -22.10
CA ASN A 383 10.88 10.43 -23.17
C ASN A 383 11.74 9.27 -22.62
N PRO A 384 11.28 8.00 -22.69
CA PRO A 384 12.07 6.84 -22.25
C PRO A 384 13.37 6.66 -23.03
N GLN A 385 13.42 7.00 -24.32
CA GLN A 385 14.63 6.83 -25.14
C GLN A 385 15.76 7.76 -24.70
N LYS A 386 15.42 9.01 -24.32
CA LYS A 386 16.39 9.96 -23.75
C LYS A 386 16.99 9.48 -22.42
N LEU A 387 16.25 8.65 -21.67
CA LEU A 387 16.77 8.01 -20.45
C LEU A 387 17.74 6.86 -20.79
N GLU A 388 17.46 6.08 -21.84
CA GLU A 388 18.39 5.04 -22.31
C GLU A 388 19.72 5.62 -22.82
N GLU A 389 19.68 6.75 -23.52
CA GLU A 389 20.89 7.43 -24.01
C GLU A 389 21.78 7.89 -22.83
N LYS A 390 21.20 8.48 -21.78
CA LYS A 390 21.95 8.88 -20.58
C LYS A 390 22.57 7.71 -19.81
N GLY A 391 21.91 6.54 -19.81
CA GLY A 391 22.45 5.35 -19.14
C GLY A 391 23.54 4.63 -19.94
N LYS A 392 23.70 4.93 -21.24
CA LYS A 392 24.70 4.32 -22.12
C LYS A 392 26.02 5.10 -22.20
N GLU A 393 26.12 6.30 -21.63
CA GLU A 393 27.39 7.04 -21.57
C GLU A 393 28.43 6.40 -20.61
N GLU A 394 28.08 5.35 -19.86
CA GLU A 394 28.98 4.64 -18.92
C GLU A 394 29.46 3.25 -19.39
N GLU A 395 28.97 2.70 -20.51
CA GLU A 395 29.50 1.45 -21.09
C GLU A 395 29.90 1.69 -22.55
N GLU A 396 31.17 1.41 -22.86
CA GLU A 396 31.83 1.66 -24.16
C GLU A 396 31.02 1.24 -25.40
N GLU A 397 31.30 1.97 -26.47
CA GLU A 397 30.79 1.86 -27.84
C GLU A 397 30.61 0.41 -28.34
N GLU A 398 29.37 0.00 -28.62
CA GLU A 398 29.09 -0.87 -29.76
C GLU A 398 27.92 -0.32 -30.58
N GLU A 399 28.21 -0.11 -31.85
CA GLU A 399 27.32 0.45 -32.89
C GLU A 399 26.14 -0.46 -33.25
N GLU A 400 25.06 0.24 -33.62
CA GLU A 400 24.03 -0.13 -34.60
C GLU A 400 23.26 -1.45 -34.42
N LYS A 401 22.09 -1.32 -33.80
CA LYS A 401 20.80 -1.61 -34.44
C LYS A 401 19.67 -0.95 -33.64
N SER A 402 19.38 0.31 -33.95
CA SER A 402 18.09 0.90 -33.63
C SER A 402 17.04 0.29 -34.56
N GLU A 403 16.62 -0.95 -34.26
CA GLU A 403 15.35 -1.43 -34.79
C GLU A 403 14.26 -0.50 -34.28
N GLU A 404 13.36 -0.09 -35.18
CA GLU A 404 12.24 0.82 -34.95
C GLU A 404 11.38 0.37 -33.75
N MET A 405 11.83 0.67 -32.53
CA MET A 405 11.02 0.56 -31.33
C MET A 405 10.06 1.72 -31.36
N ASP A 406 8.81 1.40 -31.71
CA ASP A 406 7.60 2.24 -31.69
C ASP A 406 7.82 3.50 -30.83
N GLU A 407 8.14 4.65 -31.47
CA GLU A 407 8.32 5.92 -30.78
C GLU A 407 7.05 6.16 -29.95
N GLN A 408 7.16 6.02 -28.63
CA GLN A 408 6.02 6.26 -27.75
C GLN A 408 5.61 7.71 -27.94
N GLN A 409 4.43 7.92 -28.51
CA GLN A 409 3.90 9.26 -28.75
C GLN A 409 3.92 10.07 -27.46
N GLU A 410 4.42 11.31 -27.54
CA GLU A 410 4.44 12.23 -26.41
C GLU A 410 3.02 12.34 -25.82
N GLU A 411 2.89 12.05 -24.52
CA GLU A 411 1.59 12.12 -23.86
C GLU A 411 1.38 13.52 -23.29
N THR A 412 0.53 14.32 -23.92
CA THR A 412 0.11 15.61 -23.36
C THR A 412 -1.22 15.46 -22.62
N GLY A 413 -1.24 15.84 -21.36
CA GLY A 413 -2.46 15.90 -20.54
C GLY A 413 -3.26 17.19 -20.76
N PRO A 414 -4.51 17.25 -20.31
CA PRO A 414 -5.25 18.52 -20.24
C PRO A 414 -4.49 19.54 -19.37
N PRO A 415 -4.54 20.83 -19.71
CA PRO A 415 -3.88 21.88 -18.94
C PRO A 415 -4.50 22.02 -17.54
N LEU A 416 -3.79 22.69 -16.63
CA LEU A 416 -4.35 23.08 -15.34
C LEU A 416 -5.59 23.97 -15.54
N LEU A 417 -6.52 23.92 -14.59
CA LEU A 417 -7.80 24.67 -14.62
C LEU A 417 -8.73 24.27 -15.78
N THR A 418 -8.60 23.05 -16.31
CA THR A 418 -9.54 22.48 -17.28
C THR A 418 -10.94 22.29 -16.67
N LEU A 419 -11.98 22.63 -17.44
CA LEU A 419 -13.37 22.62 -17.00
C LEU A 419 -13.96 21.20 -16.89
N LEU A 420 -14.83 20.97 -15.90
CA LEU A 420 -15.47 19.66 -15.71
C LEU A 420 -16.47 19.29 -16.81
N SER A 421 -16.92 20.26 -17.61
CA SER A 421 -17.75 20.00 -18.79
C SER A 421 -17.03 19.19 -19.87
N GLU A 422 -15.70 19.18 -19.84
CA GLU A 422 -14.86 18.44 -20.79
C GLU A 422 -14.60 16.99 -20.33
N ASP A 423 -14.96 16.64 -19.09
CA ASP A 423 -14.73 15.30 -18.55
C ASP A 423 -15.63 14.24 -19.23
N GLU A 424 -14.97 13.19 -19.73
CA GLU A 424 -15.68 12.08 -20.36
C GLU A 424 -16.51 11.25 -19.36
N GLY A 425 -17.80 11.08 -19.68
CA GLY A 425 -18.71 10.20 -18.96
C GLY A 425 -18.41 8.71 -19.14
N ILE A 426 -19.02 7.87 -18.29
CA ILE A 426 -18.86 6.42 -18.27
C ILE A 426 -20.14 5.77 -18.84
N LYS A 427 -20.08 5.25 -20.08
CA LYS A 427 -21.20 4.55 -20.75
C LYS A 427 -22.55 5.28 -20.63
N GLY A 428 -22.56 6.60 -20.87
CA GLY A 428 -23.76 7.44 -20.81
C GLY A 428 -24.10 8.00 -19.43
N ILE A 429 -23.31 7.69 -18.39
CA ILE A 429 -23.36 8.37 -17.08
C ILE A 429 -22.38 9.54 -17.13
N PRO A 430 -22.77 10.78 -16.78
CA PRO A 430 -21.84 11.91 -16.73
C PRO A 430 -20.72 11.66 -15.71
N ALA A 431 -19.54 12.24 -15.91
CA ALA A 431 -18.41 12.08 -15.00
C ALA A 431 -18.71 12.62 -13.58
N TRP A 432 -19.54 13.66 -13.52
CA TRP A 432 -19.93 14.36 -12.31
C TRP A 432 -21.45 14.48 -12.18
N THR A 433 -21.92 14.60 -10.95
CA THR A 433 -23.33 14.92 -10.65
C THR A 433 -23.36 16.06 -9.66
N ALA A 434 -24.00 17.15 -10.08
CA ALA A 434 -24.15 18.36 -9.29
C ALA A 434 -25.54 18.41 -8.66
N GLN A 435 -25.62 18.78 -7.38
CA GLN A 435 -26.86 18.89 -6.62
C GLN A 435 -26.78 20.03 -5.61
N ALA A 436 -27.91 20.67 -5.33
CA ALA A 436 -28.01 21.61 -4.22
C ALA A 436 -28.33 20.85 -2.92
N SER A 437 -27.80 21.32 -1.78
CA SER A 437 -28.08 20.73 -0.46
C SER A 437 -29.57 20.77 -0.10
N THR A 438 -30.28 21.81 -0.54
CA THR A 438 -31.71 21.96 -0.31
C THR A 438 -32.38 22.75 -1.43
N ASN A 439 -33.56 22.28 -1.84
CA ASN A 439 -34.44 22.99 -2.77
C ASN A 439 -35.47 23.88 -2.04
N LEU A 440 -35.57 23.76 -0.71
CA LEU A 440 -36.59 24.47 0.08
C LEU A 440 -36.14 25.89 0.46
N ILE A 441 -34.83 26.08 0.69
CA ILE A 441 -34.26 27.36 1.11
C ILE A 441 -33.01 27.66 0.25
N PRO A 442 -33.20 28.08 -1.03
CA PRO A 442 -32.08 28.28 -1.96
C PRO A 442 -31.04 29.31 -1.48
N GLN A 443 -31.47 30.29 -0.67
CA GLN A 443 -30.60 31.34 -0.11
C GLN A 443 -29.50 30.81 0.83
N HIS A 444 -29.72 29.64 1.43
CA HIS A 444 -28.76 28.96 2.32
C HIS A 444 -28.33 27.61 1.75
N SER A 445 -28.59 27.37 0.46
CA SER A 445 -28.16 26.14 -0.19
C SER A 445 -26.66 26.17 -0.44
N VAL A 446 -26.11 24.97 -0.64
CA VAL A 446 -24.70 24.74 -0.95
C VAL A 446 -24.66 23.92 -2.23
N ALA A 447 -23.76 24.26 -3.14
CA ALA A 447 -23.53 23.46 -4.34
C ALA A 447 -22.68 22.26 -3.97
N ILE A 448 -23.11 21.06 -4.33
CA ILE A 448 -22.42 19.80 -4.03
C ILE A 448 -22.14 19.11 -5.36
N LEU A 449 -20.89 18.70 -5.54
CA LEU A 449 -20.47 17.86 -6.66
C LEU A 449 -20.08 16.48 -6.14
N GLN A 450 -20.56 15.45 -6.84
CA GLN A 450 -20.17 14.07 -6.62
C GLN A 450 -19.47 13.53 -7.86
N SER A 451 -18.32 12.88 -7.69
CA SER A 451 -17.67 12.14 -8.77
C SER A 451 -18.35 10.79 -8.99
N ASN A 452 -18.79 10.53 -10.22
CA ASN A 452 -19.30 9.21 -10.62
C ASN A 452 -18.16 8.26 -10.99
N ARG A 453 -16.98 8.80 -11.34
CA ARG A 453 -15.78 8.02 -11.65
C ARG A 453 -15.09 7.52 -10.39
N TRP A 454 -15.11 8.30 -9.32
CA TRP A 454 -14.59 7.93 -8.00
C TRP A 454 -15.68 8.04 -6.94
N PRO A 455 -16.50 6.99 -6.77
CA PRO A 455 -17.55 6.97 -5.75
C PRO A 455 -16.93 7.20 -4.36
N GLY A 456 -17.44 8.22 -3.68
CA GLY A 456 -16.90 8.69 -2.40
C GLY A 456 -16.17 10.03 -2.48
N ALA A 457 -15.82 10.51 -3.68
CA ALA A 457 -15.25 11.85 -3.85
C ALA A 457 -16.37 12.88 -3.99
N TYR A 458 -16.31 13.90 -3.12
CA TYR A 458 -17.28 14.98 -3.07
C TYR A 458 -16.56 16.32 -2.99
N ALA A 459 -17.19 17.34 -3.54
CA ALA A 459 -16.80 18.73 -3.36
C ALA A 459 -18.02 19.54 -2.96
N PHE A 460 -17.84 20.59 -2.16
CA PHE A 460 -18.88 21.60 -1.96
C PHE A 460 -18.36 22.98 -2.32
N ALA A 461 -19.27 23.90 -2.65
CA ALA A 461 -19.00 25.32 -2.73
C ALA A 461 -20.16 26.15 -2.19
N SER A 462 -19.82 27.18 -1.41
CA SER A 462 -20.74 28.17 -0.85
C SER A 462 -20.03 29.52 -0.75
N GLY A 463 -20.41 30.47 -1.61
CA GLY A 463 -19.70 31.74 -1.71
C GLY A 463 -18.22 31.53 -2.07
N ARG A 464 -17.31 32.12 -1.29
CA ARG A 464 -15.86 31.95 -1.46
C ARG A 464 -15.29 30.69 -0.80
N THR A 465 -16.11 29.93 -0.07
CA THR A 465 -15.64 28.71 0.61
C THR A 465 -15.97 27.50 -0.25
N PHE A 466 -14.97 26.66 -0.50
CA PHE A 466 -15.14 25.36 -1.15
C PHE A 466 -14.14 24.38 -0.57
N GLU A 467 -14.47 23.10 -0.59
CA GLU A 467 -13.56 22.03 -0.16
C GLU A 467 -13.84 20.74 -0.91
N ASN A 468 -12.82 19.88 -0.97
CA ASN A 468 -12.90 18.54 -1.55
C ASN A 468 -12.71 17.50 -0.43
N ILE A 469 -13.36 16.34 -0.53
CA ILE A 469 -13.19 15.26 0.44
C ILE A 469 -13.44 13.89 -0.19
N TYR A 470 -12.73 12.88 0.30
CA TYR A 470 -12.94 11.49 -0.12
C TYR A 470 -13.40 10.61 1.05
N PHE A 471 -14.53 9.90 0.87
CA PHE A 471 -15.02 8.87 1.78
C PHE A 471 -15.43 7.61 1.01
N GLY A 472 -14.62 6.56 1.07
CA GLY A 472 -14.95 5.34 0.34
C GLY A 472 -13.88 4.26 0.36
N TRP A 473 -14.01 3.29 -0.54
CA TRP A 473 -13.12 2.12 -0.64
C TRP A 473 -11.85 2.36 -1.47
N GLY A 474 -11.68 3.55 -2.03
CA GLY A 474 -10.58 3.88 -2.93
C GLY A 474 -10.68 3.18 -4.28
N HIS A 475 -11.87 2.80 -4.74
CA HIS A 475 -12.07 2.09 -6.01
C HIS A 475 -12.64 3.00 -7.10
N LYS A 476 -12.03 2.95 -8.28
CA LYS A 476 -12.57 3.59 -9.48
C LYS A 476 -13.84 2.85 -9.90
N TYR A 477 -14.89 3.59 -10.24
CA TYR A 477 -16.11 3.03 -10.79
C TYR A 477 -15.82 2.34 -12.12
N SER A 478 -16.31 1.11 -12.25
CA SER A 478 -16.26 0.36 -13.50
C SER A 478 -17.65 -0.24 -13.72
N PRO A 479 -18.26 -0.02 -14.89
CA PRO A 479 -19.55 -0.63 -15.23
C PRO A 479 -19.41 -2.13 -15.51
N GLU A 480 -18.19 -2.59 -15.84
CA GLU A 480 -17.87 -3.98 -16.08
C GLU A 480 -17.21 -4.61 -14.87
N ASN A 481 -17.39 -5.93 -14.74
CA ASN A 481 -16.67 -6.70 -13.75
C ASN A 481 -15.17 -6.60 -14.00
N TYR A 482 -14.40 -6.55 -12.92
CA TYR A 482 -12.95 -6.53 -13.01
C TYR A 482 -12.46 -7.79 -13.74
N THR A 483 -11.74 -7.58 -14.84
CA THR A 483 -11.10 -8.64 -15.62
C THR A 483 -9.61 -8.60 -15.31
N PRO A 484 -9.05 -9.66 -14.68
CA PRO A 484 -7.63 -9.73 -14.40
C PRO A 484 -6.82 -9.62 -15.69
N THR A 485 -5.63 -9.03 -15.58
CA THR A 485 -4.72 -8.88 -16.72
C THR A 485 -4.25 -10.27 -17.17
N LEU A 486 -4.18 -10.50 -18.48
CA LEU A 486 -3.68 -11.76 -19.02
C LEU A 486 -2.17 -11.86 -18.80
N PRO A 487 -1.63 -13.08 -18.60
CA PRO A 487 -0.19 -13.30 -18.61
C PRO A 487 0.47 -12.73 -19.87
N PRO A 488 1.73 -12.25 -19.78
CA PRO A 488 2.46 -11.81 -20.95
C PRO A 488 2.56 -12.95 -21.97
N PRO A 489 2.66 -12.62 -23.28
CA PRO A 489 2.88 -13.63 -24.30
C PRO A 489 4.18 -14.39 -23.98
N VAL A 490 4.17 -15.70 -24.30
CA VAL A 490 5.39 -16.51 -24.26
C VAL A 490 6.40 -15.93 -25.23
N GLN A 491 7.66 -15.87 -24.81
CA GLN A 491 8.76 -15.40 -25.66
C GLN A 491 8.90 -16.33 -26.86
N GLU A 492 9.20 -15.76 -28.02
CA GLU A 492 9.51 -16.53 -29.21
C GLU A 492 10.88 -17.21 -29.07
N GLU A 493 11.00 -18.41 -29.62
CA GLU A 493 12.27 -19.11 -29.66
C GLU A 493 13.25 -18.39 -30.61
N TYR A 494 14.55 -18.61 -30.40
CA TYR A 494 15.57 -18.04 -31.29
C TYR A 494 15.29 -18.45 -32.74
N PRO A 495 15.27 -17.51 -33.70
CA PRO A 495 14.91 -17.82 -35.07
C PRO A 495 15.88 -18.86 -35.64
N SER A 496 15.33 -19.93 -36.23
CA SER A 496 16.14 -20.97 -36.86
C SER A 496 16.86 -20.39 -38.09
N GLY A 497 18.11 -19.99 -37.90
CA GLY A 497 18.99 -19.44 -38.94
C GLY A 497 20.18 -20.34 -39.28
N PRO A 498 21.00 -19.97 -40.28
CA PRO A 498 22.21 -20.72 -40.67
C PRO A 498 23.20 -20.93 -39.52
N ALA A 499 23.16 -20.09 -38.48
CA ALA A 499 23.95 -20.24 -37.27
C ALA A 499 23.54 -21.43 -36.39
N VAL A 500 22.27 -21.87 -36.47
CA VAL A 500 21.73 -22.99 -35.67
C VAL A 500 21.44 -24.21 -36.54
N THR A 501 21.60 -24.09 -37.86
CA THR A 501 21.44 -25.22 -38.79
C THR A 501 22.78 -25.94 -38.89
N GLU A 502 22.83 -27.18 -38.40
CA GLU A 502 24.00 -28.06 -38.50
C GLU A 502 24.44 -28.14 -39.98
N THR A 503 25.59 -27.54 -40.28
CA THR A 503 26.22 -27.63 -41.59
C THR A 503 26.99 -28.94 -41.67
N ARG A 504 27.15 -29.49 -42.88
CA ARG A 504 27.90 -30.74 -43.05
C ARG A 504 29.37 -30.51 -42.72
N ASP A 505 29.95 -31.40 -41.92
CA ASP A 505 31.39 -31.40 -41.65
C ASP A 505 32.18 -31.31 -42.98
N PRO A 506 33.22 -30.46 -43.04
CA PRO A 506 34.06 -30.35 -44.23
C PRO A 506 34.73 -31.69 -44.53
N THR A 507 34.95 -31.95 -45.82
CA THR A 507 35.65 -33.17 -46.24
C THR A 507 37.16 -33.05 -45.99
N VAL A 508 37.86 -34.19 -45.86
CA VAL A 508 39.32 -34.23 -45.65
C VAL A 508 40.10 -33.44 -46.71
N GLU A 509 39.58 -33.41 -47.95
CA GLU A 509 40.18 -32.64 -49.05
C GLU A 509 40.07 -31.12 -48.83
N GLU A 510 38.95 -30.65 -48.28
CA GLU A 510 38.69 -29.24 -47.99
C GLU A 510 39.47 -28.75 -46.76
N GLU A 511 39.62 -29.57 -45.73
CA GLU A 511 40.49 -29.27 -44.57
C GLU A 511 41.96 -29.16 -44.97
N LEU A 512 42.45 -30.07 -45.82
CA LEU A 512 43.82 -30.03 -46.33
C LEU A 512 44.06 -28.80 -47.21
N ALA A 513 43.08 -28.42 -48.03
CA ALA A 513 43.17 -27.21 -48.85
C ALA A 513 43.18 -25.94 -47.99
N PHE A 514 42.35 -25.89 -46.94
CA PHE A 514 42.33 -24.77 -46.00
C PHE A 514 43.66 -24.65 -45.24
N LYS A 515 44.21 -25.78 -44.78
CA LYS A 515 45.50 -25.81 -44.08
C LYS A 515 46.65 -25.38 -44.99
N ALA A 516 46.67 -25.84 -46.24
CA ALA A 516 47.66 -25.43 -47.22
C ALA A 516 47.55 -23.93 -47.58
N ALA A 517 46.33 -23.39 -47.61
CA ALA A 517 46.11 -21.95 -47.83
C ALA A 517 46.59 -21.11 -46.63
N GLN A 518 46.37 -21.58 -45.40
CA GLN A 518 46.89 -20.95 -44.19
C GLN A 518 48.43 -21.00 -44.13
N GLU A 519 49.02 -22.13 -44.48
CA GLU A 519 50.47 -22.32 -44.51
C GLU A 519 51.12 -21.45 -45.60
N ALA A 520 50.47 -21.31 -46.76
CA ALA A 520 50.92 -20.42 -47.83
C ALA A 520 50.87 -18.93 -47.43
N LEU A 521 49.84 -18.51 -46.68
CA LEU A 521 49.73 -17.16 -46.12
C LEU A 521 50.83 -16.91 -45.08
N ALA A 522 51.11 -17.87 -44.19
CA ALA A 522 52.17 -17.76 -43.20
C ALA A 522 53.57 -17.69 -43.82
N THR A 523 53.86 -18.51 -44.85
CA THR A 523 55.14 -18.39 -45.59
C THR A 523 55.26 -17.12 -46.40
N GLY A 524 54.15 -16.51 -46.82
CA GLY A 524 54.17 -15.21 -47.49
C GLY A 524 54.48 -14.05 -46.54
N GLU A 525 54.03 -14.14 -45.29
CA GLU A 525 54.39 -13.16 -44.24
C GLU A 525 55.85 -13.32 -43.78
N GLU A 526 56.39 -14.55 -43.70
CA GLU A 526 57.82 -14.77 -43.38
C GLU A 526 58.78 -14.34 -44.52
N GLU A 527 58.39 -14.48 -45.80
CA GLU A 527 59.19 -13.97 -46.93
C GLU A 527 59.16 -12.44 -47.05
N GLU A 528 58.10 -11.75 -46.60
CA GLU A 528 58.07 -10.29 -46.51
C GLU A 528 58.92 -9.74 -45.34
N GLU A 529 59.09 -10.49 -44.24
CA GLU A 529 59.98 -10.08 -43.13
C GLU A 529 61.48 -10.27 -43.45
N GLU A 530 61.89 -11.27 -44.25
CA GLU A 530 63.30 -11.45 -44.67
C GLU A 530 63.75 -10.43 -45.74
N GLU A 531 62.86 -9.87 -46.56
CA GLU A 531 63.23 -8.82 -47.54
C GLU A 531 63.46 -7.43 -46.89
N GLU A 532 62.99 -7.18 -45.64
CA GLU A 532 63.23 -5.92 -44.94
C GLU A 532 64.57 -5.86 -44.16
N GLU A 533 65.27 -6.98 -43.89
CA GLU A 533 66.55 -6.98 -43.16
C GLU A 533 67.81 -6.72 -44.03
N ASP A 534 67.73 -6.83 -45.36
CA ASP A 534 68.90 -6.73 -46.26
C ASP A 534 69.20 -5.28 -46.77
N ASP A 535 68.47 -4.25 -46.34
CA ASP A 535 68.63 -2.85 -46.81
C ASP A 535 69.28 -1.88 -45.78
N VAL A 536 70.07 -2.39 -44.83
CA VAL A 536 70.83 -1.56 -43.84
C VAL A 536 72.33 -1.91 -43.74
N GLU A 537 73.09 -1.72 -44.82
CA GLU A 537 74.54 -1.47 -44.77
C GLU A 537 74.96 -0.38 -45.78
N ASP A 538 74.96 0.90 -45.37
CA ASP A 538 75.92 1.96 -45.77
C ASP A 538 75.52 3.34 -45.20
N ASP A 539 76.02 3.70 -44.01
CA ASP A 539 76.68 5.00 -43.67
C ASP A 539 77.11 5.09 -42.18
#